data_AF-A0A8S1TZF1-F1
#
_entry.id   AF-A0A8S1TZF1-F1
#
_cell.length_a   1.000
_cell.length_b   1.000
_cell.length_c   1.000
_cell.angle_alpha   90.00
_cell.angle_beta   90.00
_cell.angle_gamma   90.00
#
_symmetry.space_group_name_H-M   'P 1'
#
loop_
_entity.id
_entity.type
_entity.pdbx_description
1 polymer ?
#
loop_
_entity_poly.entity_id
_entity_poly.type
_entity_poly.pdbx_seq_one_letter_code
_entity_poly.pdbx_strand_id
1 'polypeptide(L)'
;MQQFDQEILVSEVVQIRNTKTGSYLTATGFNTQEKGFLFSSTPNINNYYVVGSDDPNNHYTLWTIIKMFDDINRINYGDIVFLKNLSTKLFLIYEFEKFSEVSNQVRVSLHEKRQENYPLILQQQGEQIFQTKSYNIQSGVQLKIQTTKLTHFLQASNKNYTSKQVKEYKEISCSKDSDYNNWEIIKLNPEKQQLFEIKPTWQLKINNQEIFDSDKIIIRNYKSGYSLHSHKNKYSSTGMQEITCFSYERDVNDWWVIQQTFQMAQKQIQDQMPINLVHQETIKFLSVDEINLAKSKNGNQVRGMPSPIQQSFIISTIDNQQLIVGKPFFLFYQPINKYLCQGPSLSEMQQTQYEVIMTDKLSTSCLWVIEKKIK
;
A
#
# COMPACT_ATOMS: atom_id res chain seq x y z
N MET A 1 27.31 -18.31 -20.91
CA MET A 1 25.93 -18.23 -20.39
C MET A 1 26.02 -17.84 -18.93
N GLN A 2 25.77 -16.57 -18.61
CA GLN A 2 25.70 -16.14 -17.22
C GLN A 2 24.37 -16.61 -16.63
N GLN A 3 24.47 -17.25 -15.47
CA GLN A 3 23.38 -17.88 -14.74
C GLN A 3 22.54 -16.77 -14.09
N PHE A 4 21.52 -16.27 -14.80
CA PHE A 4 20.66 -15.17 -14.33
C PHE A 4 19.57 -15.61 -13.33
N ASP A 5 19.54 -16.89 -12.93
CA ASP A 5 18.55 -17.39 -11.98
C ASP A 5 19.01 -17.18 -10.53
N GLN A 6 18.97 -15.93 -10.08
CA GLN A 6 19.01 -15.62 -8.65
C GLN A 6 17.79 -14.76 -8.28
N GLU A 7 16.70 -15.48 -8.02
CA GLU A 7 15.50 -14.90 -7.42
C GLU A 7 15.86 -14.14 -6.12
N ILE A 8 15.20 -13.00 -5.91
CA ILE A 8 15.31 -12.23 -4.67
C ILE A 8 14.30 -12.77 -3.65
N LEU A 9 14.77 -13.17 -2.48
CA LEU A 9 13.94 -13.67 -1.38
C LEU A 9 13.61 -12.56 -0.38
N VAL A 10 12.56 -12.78 0.41
CA VAL A 10 12.17 -11.84 1.47
C VAL A 10 13.27 -11.78 2.53
N SER A 11 13.55 -10.58 3.06
CA SER A 11 14.61 -10.34 4.06
C SER A 11 16.06 -10.59 3.60
N GLU A 12 16.31 -10.86 2.32
CA GLU A 12 17.67 -10.86 1.79
C GLU A 12 18.29 -9.47 1.84
N VAL A 13 19.61 -9.42 2.05
CA VAL A 13 20.38 -8.18 1.91
C VAL A 13 20.60 -7.93 0.44
N VAL A 14 20.12 -6.78 0.00
CA VAL A 14 20.24 -6.34 -1.38
C VAL A 14 20.82 -4.94 -1.45
N GLN A 15 21.33 -4.62 -2.62
CA GLN A 15 21.59 -3.24 -3.05
C GLN A 15 20.52 -2.83 -4.05
N ILE A 16 20.16 -1.56 -4.06
CA ILE A 16 19.17 -1.01 -4.99
C ILE A 16 19.87 0.06 -5.80
N ARG A 17 20.06 -0.17 -7.10
CA ARG A 17 20.86 0.70 -7.96
C ARG A 17 19.97 1.36 -9.01
N ASN A 18 20.15 2.66 -9.21
CA ASN A 18 19.51 3.36 -10.30
C ASN A 18 20.30 3.09 -11.59
N THR A 19 19.63 2.56 -12.61
CA THR A 19 20.31 2.16 -13.86
C THR A 19 20.70 3.34 -14.73
N LYS A 20 20.02 4.49 -14.56
CA LYS A 20 20.32 5.71 -15.32
C LYS A 20 21.51 6.47 -14.76
N THR A 21 21.53 6.69 -13.44
CA THR A 21 22.58 7.49 -12.77
C THR A 21 23.75 6.64 -12.30
N GLY A 22 23.59 5.32 -12.26
CA GLY A 22 24.55 4.36 -11.71
C GLY A 22 24.61 4.34 -10.18
N SER A 23 23.89 5.24 -9.50
CA SER A 23 23.99 5.43 -8.05
C SER A 23 23.16 4.41 -7.27
N TYR A 24 23.69 3.98 -6.14
CA TYR A 24 23.03 3.14 -5.17
C TYR A 24 22.16 3.97 -4.22
N LEU A 25 20.99 3.45 -3.89
CA LEU A 25 20.13 3.99 -2.86
C LEU A 25 20.83 3.86 -1.51
N THR A 26 21.04 4.97 -0.82
CA THR A 26 21.88 5.03 0.38
C THR A 26 21.21 5.79 1.49
N ALA A 27 21.18 5.22 2.68
CA ALA A 27 20.78 5.94 3.90
C ALA A 27 21.93 6.82 4.39
N THR A 28 21.67 8.05 4.83
CA THR A 28 22.73 8.81 5.52
C THR A 28 22.78 8.42 7.00
N GLY A 29 23.97 8.09 7.50
CA GLY A 29 24.21 7.79 8.92
C GLY A 29 24.21 9.00 9.85
N PHE A 30 24.13 10.23 9.31
CA PHE A 30 24.24 11.46 10.08
C PHE A 30 22.91 12.21 10.09
N ASN A 31 22.54 12.67 11.28
CA ASN A 31 21.38 13.52 11.49
C ASN A 31 21.70 14.93 11.01
N THR A 32 20.93 15.44 10.04
CA THR A 32 21.05 16.84 9.64
C THR A 32 20.11 17.66 10.51
N GLN A 33 20.66 18.43 11.44
CA GLN A 33 19.87 19.47 12.10
C GLN A 33 19.58 20.56 11.06
N GLU A 34 18.32 20.66 10.62
CA GLU A 34 17.86 21.90 9.99
C GLU A 34 17.98 22.99 11.06
N LYS A 35 18.85 23.98 10.82
CA LYS A 35 18.89 25.17 11.68
C LYS A 35 17.56 25.91 11.51
N GLY A 36 16.62 25.64 12.39
CA GLY A 36 15.44 26.47 12.56
C GLY A 36 15.88 27.91 12.85
N PHE A 37 15.18 28.87 12.25
CA PHE A 37 15.32 30.28 12.63
C PHE A 37 15.15 30.42 14.15
N LEU A 38 16.03 31.22 14.75
CA LEU A 38 16.43 31.28 16.16
C LEU A 38 15.36 31.46 17.27
N PHE A 39 14.05 31.27 17.02
CA PHE A 39 13.01 31.61 18.01
C PHE A 39 11.85 30.62 18.19
N SER A 40 11.89 29.41 17.63
CA SER A 40 10.88 28.40 17.97
C SER A 40 11.51 27.15 18.58
N SER A 41 11.03 26.80 19.77
CA SER A 41 11.22 25.53 20.49
C SER A 41 10.57 24.35 19.77
N THR A 42 10.70 24.28 18.44
CA THR A 42 10.26 23.13 17.66
C THR A 42 11.23 21.97 17.90
N PRO A 43 10.72 20.77 18.22
CA PRO A 43 11.56 19.61 18.47
C PRO A 43 12.45 19.36 17.26
N ASN A 44 13.74 19.10 17.50
CA ASN A 44 14.70 18.66 16.49
C ASN A 44 14.11 17.47 15.72
N ILE A 45 13.54 17.74 14.54
CA ILE A 45 13.13 16.66 13.64
C ILE A 45 14.42 16.11 13.06
N ASN A 46 14.78 14.90 13.51
CA ASN A 46 15.95 14.19 13.02
C ASN A 46 15.75 13.88 11.53
N ASN A 47 16.27 14.73 10.66
CA ASN A 47 16.12 14.58 9.22
C ASN A 47 17.22 13.68 8.70
N TYR A 48 16.92 12.39 8.58
CA TYR A 48 17.78 11.46 7.87
C TYR A 48 17.49 11.55 6.36
N TYR A 49 18.52 11.81 5.56
CA TYR A 49 18.42 11.81 4.12
C TYR A 49 18.51 10.39 3.57
N VAL A 50 17.84 10.21 2.43
CA VAL A 50 18.12 9.12 1.50
C VAL A 50 18.79 9.75 0.29
N VAL A 51 19.93 9.21 -0.13
CA VAL A 51 20.79 9.81 -1.15
C VAL A 51 21.22 8.77 -2.18
N GLY A 52 21.69 9.22 -3.34
CA GLY A 52 22.35 8.38 -4.33
C GLY A 52 23.87 8.42 -4.15
N SER A 53 24.47 7.27 -3.82
CA SER A 53 25.93 7.09 -3.68
C SER A 53 26.49 6.35 -4.89
N ASP A 54 27.63 6.79 -5.41
CA ASP A 54 28.33 6.06 -6.47
C ASP A 54 29.27 4.97 -5.92
N ASP A 55 29.47 4.91 -4.59
CA ASP A 55 30.26 3.87 -3.93
C ASP A 55 29.40 2.62 -3.59
N PRO A 56 29.62 1.47 -4.27
CA PRO A 56 28.93 0.21 -3.97
C PRO A 56 29.40 -0.47 -2.68
N ASN A 57 30.53 -0.06 -2.09
CA ASN A 57 31.06 -0.68 -0.87
C ASN A 57 30.60 0.04 0.40
N ASN A 58 29.90 1.17 0.26
CA ASN A 58 29.31 1.88 1.37
C ASN A 58 28.25 1.01 2.06
N HIS A 59 28.45 0.70 3.34
CA HIS A 59 27.55 -0.17 4.13
C HIS A 59 26.11 0.39 4.22
N TYR A 60 25.94 1.70 4.08
CA TYR A 60 24.62 2.33 4.04
C TYR A 60 23.84 2.10 2.74
N THR A 61 24.44 1.44 1.74
CA THR A 61 23.75 1.01 0.49
C THR A 61 22.97 -0.29 0.66
N LEU A 62 23.07 -0.93 1.83
CA LEU A 62 22.50 -2.24 2.10
C LEU A 62 21.09 -2.12 2.66
N TRP A 63 20.15 -2.82 2.01
CA TRP A 63 18.73 -2.80 2.37
C TRP A 63 18.20 -4.22 2.55
N THR A 64 17.17 -4.35 3.36
CA THR A 64 16.28 -5.51 3.34
C THR A 64 14.92 -5.11 2.80
N ILE A 65 14.36 -5.99 1.97
CA ILE A 65 13.00 -5.84 1.44
C ILE A 65 12.07 -6.64 2.35
N ILE A 66 11.13 -5.93 2.97
CA ILE A 66 10.15 -6.51 3.87
C ILE A 66 8.80 -6.41 3.18
N LYS A 67 8.20 -7.56 2.83
CA LYS A 67 6.83 -7.54 2.31
C LYS A 67 5.88 -7.02 3.39
N MET A 68 4.89 -6.27 2.96
CA MET A 68 3.73 -5.96 3.79
C MET A 68 2.95 -7.24 4.12
N PHE A 69 2.92 -8.18 3.17
CA PHE A 69 2.23 -9.46 3.26
C PHE A 69 3.21 -10.59 2.95
N ASP A 70 3.53 -11.40 3.97
CA ASP A 70 4.40 -12.57 3.84
C ASP A 70 3.59 -13.80 3.39
N ASP A 71 3.33 -13.90 2.09
CA ASP A 71 2.58 -15.00 1.47
C ASP A 71 3.49 -16.11 0.92
N ILE A 72 4.64 -15.71 0.38
CA ILE A 72 5.71 -16.57 -0.11
C ILE A 72 7.06 -15.91 0.17
N ASN A 73 8.11 -16.72 0.38
CA ASN A 73 9.47 -16.24 0.63
C ASN A 73 10.18 -15.67 -0.63
N ARG A 74 9.45 -15.11 -1.58
CA ARG A 74 9.97 -14.56 -2.85
C ARG A 74 9.39 -13.19 -3.09
N ILE A 75 10.17 -12.27 -3.64
CA ILE A 75 9.69 -10.95 -4.05
C ILE A 75 9.22 -11.00 -5.50
N ASN A 76 7.97 -10.59 -5.73
CA ASN A 76 7.32 -10.55 -7.04
C ASN A 76 7.02 -9.10 -7.45
N TYR A 77 6.81 -8.88 -8.74
CA TYR A 77 6.20 -7.61 -9.17
C TYR A 77 4.79 -7.46 -8.59
N GLY A 78 4.35 -6.23 -8.38
CA GLY A 78 3.10 -5.90 -7.70
C GLY A 78 3.15 -6.04 -6.17
N ASP A 79 4.23 -6.62 -5.61
CA ASP A 79 4.38 -6.71 -4.16
C ASP A 79 4.49 -5.34 -3.53
N ILE A 80 3.85 -5.22 -2.37
CA ILE A 80 3.85 -4.03 -1.55
C ILE A 80 4.87 -4.24 -0.43
N VAL A 81 5.90 -3.41 -0.38
CA VAL A 81 7.11 -3.63 0.41
C VAL A 81 7.51 -2.39 1.20
N PHE A 82 8.28 -2.64 2.24
CA PHE A 82 9.06 -1.65 2.97
C PHE A 82 10.54 -1.90 2.73
N LEU A 83 11.31 -0.81 2.60
CA LEU A 83 12.76 -0.89 2.50
C LEU A 83 13.35 -0.46 3.85
N LYS A 84 14.03 -1.39 4.52
CA LYS A 84 14.72 -1.11 5.77
C LYS A 84 16.22 -1.09 5.53
N ASN A 85 16.87 0.01 5.91
CA ASN A 85 18.32 0.10 5.78
C ASN A 85 19.00 -0.77 6.83
N LEU A 86 19.99 -1.54 6.42
CA LEU A 86 20.65 -2.49 7.30
C LEU A 86 21.52 -1.80 8.35
N SER A 87 22.17 -0.69 8.01
CA SER A 87 23.11 0.00 8.91
C SER A 87 22.41 0.91 9.89
N THR A 88 21.48 1.76 9.43
CA THR A 88 20.75 2.69 10.31
C THR A 88 19.58 2.02 11.03
N LYS A 89 19.13 0.85 10.56
CA LYS A 89 17.91 0.16 11.00
C LYS A 89 16.61 0.95 10.75
N LEU A 90 16.67 2.05 10.02
CA LEU A 90 15.53 2.91 9.70
C LEU A 90 14.82 2.44 8.43
N PHE A 91 13.55 2.80 8.29
CA PHE A 91 12.71 2.54 7.13
C PHE A 91 12.69 3.73 6.20
N LEU A 92 12.75 3.48 4.90
CA LEU A 92 12.51 4.51 3.89
C LEU A 92 11.03 4.91 3.89
N ILE A 93 10.76 6.20 3.92
CA ILE A 93 9.43 6.80 3.78
C ILE A 93 9.44 7.91 2.72
N TYR A 94 8.27 8.23 2.18
CA TYR A 94 8.03 9.40 1.34
C TYR A 94 7.03 10.33 2.02
N GLU A 95 7.25 11.64 1.91
CA GLU A 95 6.49 12.65 2.66
C GLU A 95 5.82 13.62 1.67
N PHE A 96 4.56 13.37 1.29
CA PHE A 96 3.86 14.18 0.29
C PHE A 96 3.65 15.65 0.65
N GLU A 97 3.79 15.99 1.93
CA GLU A 97 3.66 17.36 2.44
C GLU A 97 5.02 18.08 2.50
N LYS A 98 6.12 17.38 2.20
CA LYS A 98 7.47 17.93 2.18
C LYS A 98 8.07 17.78 0.80
N PHE A 99 8.82 18.79 0.40
CA PHE A 99 9.48 18.82 -0.90
C PHE A 99 10.99 18.77 -0.73
N SER A 100 11.65 18.15 -1.70
CA SER A 100 13.10 18.16 -1.80
C SER A 100 13.60 19.57 -2.15
N GLU A 101 14.67 19.99 -1.50
CA GLU A 101 15.33 21.28 -1.72
C GLU A 101 15.93 21.44 -3.12
N VAL A 102 16.14 20.35 -3.86
CA VAL A 102 16.80 20.40 -5.19
C VAL A 102 15.78 20.40 -6.32
N SER A 103 14.88 19.42 -6.35
CA SER A 103 13.92 19.23 -7.44
C SER A 103 12.53 19.78 -7.15
N ASN A 104 12.24 20.18 -5.91
CA ASN A 104 10.89 20.51 -5.44
C ASN A 104 9.88 19.36 -5.67
N GLN A 105 10.35 18.12 -5.62
CA GLN A 105 9.52 16.91 -5.70
C GLN A 105 9.29 16.32 -4.32
N VAL A 106 8.46 15.28 -4.22
CA VAL A 106 8.12 14.65 -2.93
C VAL A 106 9.39 14.16 -2.24
N ARG A 107 9.59 14.59 -1.00
CA ARG A 107 10.76 14.26 -0.19
C ARG A 107 10.75 12.77 0.17
N VAL A 108 11.94 12.17 0.16
CA VAL A 108 12.21 10.83 0.68
C VAL A 108 13.13 10.96 1.88
N SER A 109 12.83 10.24 2.95
CA SER A 109 13.56 10.30 4.22
C SER A 109 13.56 8.95 4.91
N LEU A 110 14.18 8.86 6.09
CA LEU A 110 14.16 7.66 6.92
C LEU A 110 13.38 7.87 8.21
N HIS A 111 12.77 6.80 8.71
CA HIS A 111 11.99 6.80 9.93
C HIS A 111 12.30 5.57 10.81
N GLU A 112 12.31 5.74 12.14
CA GLU A 112 12.68 4.68 13.09
C GLU A 112 11.72 3.49 13.06
N LYS A 113 10.43 3.77 12.97
CA LYS A 113 9.37 2.78 12.93
C LYS A 113 8.82 2.62 11.53
N ARG A 114 8.47 1.40 11.15
CA ARG A 114 7.64 1.12 9.97
C ARG A 114 6.38 1.98 10.04
N GLN A 115 6.08 2.67 8.95
CA GLN A 115 4.91 3.51 8.82
C GLN A 115 3.97 2.88 7.79
N GLU A 116 2.87 2.31 8.23
CA GLU A 116 1.94 1.55 7.37
C GLU A 116 1.34 2.36 6.21
N ASN A 117 1.41 3.70 6.30
CA ASN A 117 0.90 4.60 5.27
C ASN A 117 1.93 4.90 4.15
N TYR A 118 3.17 4.44 4.28
CA TYR A 118 4.26 4.71 3.33
C TYR A 118 4.92 3.47 2.68
N PRO A 119 4.20 2.38 2.32
CA PRO A 119 4.83 1.30 1.59
C PRO A 119 5.08 1.66 0.12
N LEU A 120 5.88 0.85 -0.54
CA LEU A 120 6.26 0.96 -1.95
C LEU A 120 5.74 -0.25 -2.73
N ILE A 121 5.52 -0.10 -4.03
CA ILE A 121 5.11 -1.16 -4.96
C ILE A 121 6.27 -1.40 -5.93
N LEU A 122 6.68 -2.66 -6.10
CA LEU A 122 7.70 -3.03 -7.08
C LEU A 122 7.03 -3.35 -8.40
N GLN A 123 7.30 -2.60 -9.46
CA GLN A 123 6.59 -2.70 -10.74
C GLN A 123 7.55 -3.03 -11.88
N GLN A 124 7.15 -3.91 -12.80
CA GLN A 124 7.93 -4.19 -14.00
C GLN A 124 7.88 -2.99 -14.95
N GLN A 125 9.00 -2.72 -15.64
CA GLN A 125 9.06 -1.62 -16.60
C GLN A 125 8.09 -1.84 -17.77
N GLY A 126 7.35 -0.80 -18.15
CA GLY A 126 6.46 -0.81 -19.32
C GLY A 126 5.09 -1.47 -19.12
N GLU A 127 4.87 -2.16 -17.99
CA GLU A 127 3.62 -2.86 -17.73
C GLU A 127 2.77 -2.16 -16.66
N GLN A 128 1.46 -2.34 -16.70
CA GLN A 128 0.60 -1.91 -15.58
C GLN A 128 0.84 -2.82 -14.37
N ILE A 129 0.73 -2.28 -13.16
CA ILE A 129 1.04 -2.94 -11.87
C ILE A 129 0.50 -4.38 -11.77
N PHE A 130 -0.64 -4.65 -12.39
CA PHE A 130 -1.39 -5.89 -12.22
C PHE A 130 -1.13 -6.95 -13.29
N GLN A 131 -0.39 -6.63 -14.35
CA GLN A 131 -0.14 -7.59 -15.45
C GLN A 131 1.00 -8.57 -15.13
N THR A 132 1.87 -8.25 -14.16
CA THR A 132 3.15 -8.97 -13.98
C THR A 132 3.32 -9.68 -12.64
N LYS A 133 2.27 -9.75 -11.81
CA LYS A 133 2.40 -10.22 -10.42
C LYS A 133 2.85 -11.67 -10.26
N SER A 134 2.69 -12.48 -11.30
CA SER A 134 3.14 -13.88 -11.32
C SER A 134 4.65 -14.03 -11.55
N TYR A 135 5.37 -12.96 -11.86
CA TYR A 135 6.81 -13.02 -12.13
C TYR A 135 7.63 -12.60 -10.92
N ASN A 136 8.56 -13.49 -10.53
CA ASN A 136 9.53 -13.23 -9.47
C ASN A 136 10.53 -12.17 -9.95
N ILE A 137 10.90 -11.24 -9.07
CA ILE A 137 11.93 -10.26 -9.36
C ILE A 137 13.28 -10.97 -9.36
N GLN A 138 13.98 -10.86 -10.49
CA GLN A 138 15.32 -11.38 -10.66
C GLN A 138 16.37 -10.31 -10.36
N SER A 139 17.50 -10.73 -9.79
CA SER A 139 18.61 -9.82 -9.53
C SER A 139 19.10 -9.15 -10.83
N GLY A 140 19.26 -7.83 -10.80
CA GLY A 140 19.74 -7.04 -11.95
C GLY A 140 18.70 -6.75 -13.04
N VAL A 141 17.45 -7.18 -12.88
CA VAL A 141 16.37 -6.82 -13.82
C VAL A 141 15.78 -5.46 -13.46
N GLN A 142 15.50 -4.66 -14.50
CA GLN A 142 14.98 -3.31 -14.34
C GLN A 142 13.53 -3.30 -13.86
N LEU A 143 13.24 -2.40 -12.93
CA LEU A 143 11.94 -2.20 -12.34
C LEU A 143 11.71 -0.73 -11.96
N LYS A 144 10.48 -0.39 -11.66
CA LYS A 144 10.09 0.88 -11.04
C LYS A 144 9.66 0.64 -9.60
N ILE A 145 10.03 1.55 -8.71
CA ILE A 145 9.60 1.53 -7.30
C ILE A 145 8.56 2.64 -7.12
N GLN A 146 7.29 2.26 -7.06
CA GLN A 146 6.17 3.19 -7.04
C GLN A 146 5.66 3.44 -5.62
N THR A 147 5.19 4.66 -5.34
CA THR A 147 4.49 4.97 -4.09
C THR A 147 3.07 4.43 -4.12
N THR A 148 2.46 4.19 -2.95
CA THR A 148 1.05 3.79 -2.89
C THR A 148 0.06 4.89 -3.31
N LYS A 149 0.49 6.13 -3.60
CA LYS A 149 -0.39 7.10 -4.27
C LYS A 149 -0.54 6.85 -5.77
N LEU A 150 0.17 5.86 -6.33
CA LEU A 150 0.14 5.43 -7.75
C LEU A 150 0.51 6.51 -8.78
N THR A 151 0.89 7.69 -8.32
CA THR A 151 1.18 8.85 -9.16
C THR A 151 2.65 9.23 -9.15
N HIS A 152 3.40 8.67 -8.20
CA HIS A 152 4.80 9.00 -7.98
C HIS A 152 5.65 7.74 -7.84
N PHE A 153 6.88 7.83 -8.34
CA PHE A 153 7.91 6.80 -8.36
C PHE A 153 9.18 7.32 -7.70
N LEU A 154 9.90 6.44 -7.01
CA LEU A 154 11.23 6.74 -6.51
C LEU A 154 12.16 7.02 -7.69
N GLN A 155 12.96 8.08 -7.62
CA GLN A 155 14.00 8.41 -8.61
C GLN A 155 15.31 8.80 -7.95
N ALA A 156 16.38 8.62 -8.71
CA ALA A 156 17.66 9.28 -8.44
C ALA A 156 17.88 10.39 -9.47
N SER A 157 18.05 11.61 -9.00
CA SER A 157 18.36 12.78 -9.82
C SER A 157 19.82 12.74 -10.30
N ASN A 158 20.11 13.39 -11.42
CA ASN A 158 21.49 13.72 -11.80
C ASN A 158 22.04 14.95 -11.06
N LYS A 159 21.21 15.62 -10.25
CA LYS A 159 21.62 16.74 -9.41
C LYS A 159 21.96 16.24 -8.01
N ASN A 160 22.92 16.90 -7.39
CA ASN A 160 23.24 16.67 -5.99
C ASN A 160 22.39 17.54 -5.06
N TYR A 161 22.34 17.16 -3.78
CA TYR A 161 21.80 18.03 -2.74
C TYR A 161 22.53 19.38 -2.66
N THR A 162 21.84 20.40 -2.15
CA THR A 162 22.43 21.72 -1.89
C THR A 162 22.92 21.86 -0.45
N SER A 163 22.31 21.11 0.46
CA SER A 163 22.68 21.01 1.86
C SER A 163 24.14 20.58 2.02
N LYS A 164 24.94 21.38 2.75
CA LYS A 164 26.40 21.22 2.90
C LYS A 164 26.83 19.80 3.31
N GLN A 165 26.01 19.11 4.10
CA GLN A 165 26.31 17.78 4.64
C GLN A 165 26.16 16.66 3.62
N VAL A 166 25.36 16.86 2.57
CA VAL A 166 25.02 15.83 1.57
C VAL A 166 25.25 16.29 0.13
N LYS A 167 25.89 17.45 -0.07
CA LYS A 167 26.10 18.09 -1.38
C LYS A 167 26.90 17.27 -2.40
N GLU A 168 27.59 16.22 -1.94
CA GLU A 168 28.37 15.32 -2.79
C GLU A 168 27.53 14.15 -3.32
N TYR A 169 26.34 13.94 -2.76
CA TYR A 169 25.46 12.85 -3.14
C TYR A 169 24.32 13.33 -4.03
N LYS A 170 23.91 12.44 -4.93
CA LYS A 170 22.75 12.63 -5.81
C LYS A 170 21.47 12.67 -4.99
N GLU A 171 20.52 13.49 -5.42
CA GLU A 171 19.21 13.60 -4.79
C GLU A 171 18.36 12.34 -5.04
N ILE A 172 17.71 11.85 -3.98
CA ILE A 172 16.63 10.87 -4.08
C ILE A 172 15.30 11.53 -3.71
N SER A 173 14.29 11.35 -4.56
CA SER A 173 12.97 11.93 -4.39
C SER A 173 11.90 11.03 -5.01
N CYS A 174 10.63 11.38 -4.81
CA CYS A 174 9.51 10.76 -5.51
C CYS A 174 8.87 11.74 -6.50
N SER A 175 8.70 11.32 -7.75
CA SER A 175 8.25 12.18 -8.85
C SER A 175 7.32 11.43 -9.81
N LYS A 176 6.70 12.14 -10.75
CA LYS A 176 5.97 11.49 -11.86
C LYS A 176 6.95 10.68 -12.72
N ASP A 177 6.39 9.77 -13.52
CA ASP A 177 7.17 8.86 -14.35
C ASP A 177 8.21 9.60 -15.23
N SER A 178 9.43 9.05 -15.25
CA SER A 178 10.60 9.62 -15.90
C SER A 178 11.69 8.55 -16.10
N ASP A 179 12.69 8.87 -16.93
CA ASP A 179 13.85 8.00 -17.17
C ASP A 179 14.71 7.76 -15.91
N TYR A 180 14.52 8.56 -14.86
CA TYR A 180 15.23 8.46 -13.59
C TYR A 180 14.57 7.51 -12.60
N ASN A 181 13.43 6.91 -12.96
CA ASN A 181 12.70 5.96 -12.11
C ASN A 181 13.09 4.49 -12.34
N ASN A 182 14.15 4.22 -13.10
CA ASN A 182 14.60 2.87 -13.44
C ASN A 182 15.60 2.35 -12.42
N TRP A 183 15.22 1.32 -11.68
CA TRP A 183 16.01 0.69 -10.63
C TRP A 183 16.29 -0.77 -10.95
N GLU A 184 17.33 -1.32 -10.35
CA GLU A 184 17.60 -2.76 -10.29
C GLU A 184 17.84 -3.15 -8.83
N ILE A 185 17.32 -4.31 -8.43
CA ILE A 185 17.65 -4.93 -7.14
C ILE A 185 18.79 -5.89 -7.39
N ILE A 186 19.91 -5.70 -6.69
CA ILE A 186 21.13 -6.49 -6.85
C ILE A 186 21.30 -7.35 -5.61
N LYS A 187 21.29 -8.67 -5.80
CA LYS A 187 21.61 -9.63 -4.75
C LYS A 187 23.09 -9.53 -4.41
N LEU A 188 23.42 -9.46 -3.12
CA LEU A 188 24.81 -9.57 -2.70
C LEU A 188 25.37 -10.96 -3.01
N ASN A 189 26.66 -11.06 -3.28
CA ASN A 189 27.30 -12.37 -3.42
C ASN A 189 27.19 -13.18 -2.11
N PRO A 190 27.15 -14.53 -2.16
CA PRO A 190 26.95 -15.35 -0.97
C PRO A 190 27.98 -15.10 0.14
N GLU A 191 29.23 -14.82 -0.21
CA GLU A 191 30.29 -14.50 0.74
C GLU A 191 30.00 -13.23 1.55
N LYS A 192 29.58 -12.13 0.89
CA LYS A 192 29.18 -10.90 1.59
C LYS A 192 27.89 -11.11 2.38
N GLN A 193 26.96 -11.93 1.89
CA GLN A 193 25.73 -12.22 2.63
C GLN A 193 26.02 -12.91 3.97
N GLN A 194 26.97 -13.85 4.01
CA GLN A 194 27.35 -14.56 5.24
C GLN A 194 27.92 -13.64 6.32
N LEU A 195 28.47 -12.48 5.95
CA LEU A 195 28.97 -11.48 6.91
C LEU A 195 27.83 -10.81 7.70
N PHE A 196 26.60 -10.87 7.21
CA PHE A 196 25.44 -10.30 7.86
C PHE A 196 24.63 -11.42 8.50
N GLU A 197 24.76 -11.58 9.83
CA GLU A 197 23.85 -12.42 10.63
C GLU A 197 22.43 -11.84 10.64
N ILE A 198 21.74 -11.88 9.50
CA ILE A 198 20.34 -11.51 9.44
C ILE A 198 19.54 -12.71 9.87
N LYS A 199 19.18 -12.72 11.15
CA LYS A 199 18.04 -13.54 11.58
C LYS A 199 16.84 -13.08 10.76
N PRO A 200 16.18 -13.96 9.98
CA PRO A 200 15.00 -13.59 9.21
C PRO A 200 14.07 -12.83 10.14
N THR A 201 13.77 -11.58 9.75
CA THR A 201 13.07 -10.67 10.65
C THR A 201 11.68 -11.25 10.81
N TRP A 202 11.30 -11.59 12.06
CA TRP A 202 10.00 -12.13 12.47
C TRP A 202 8.95 -12.10 11.36
N GLN A 203 8.71 -13.26 10.75
CA GLN A 203 7.61 -13.48 9.82
C GLN A 203 6.36 -12.89 10.46
N LEU A 204 5.84 -11.79 9.91
CA LEU A 204 4.48 -11.39 10.16
C LEU A 204 3.67 -12.53 9.58
N LYS A 205 3.27 -13.49 10.42
CA LYS A 205 2.33 -14.54 10.03
C LYS A 205 1.13 -13.79 9.44
N ILE A 206 1.03 -13.75 8.11
CA ILE A 206 -0.27 -13.70 7.48
C ILE A 206 -0.98 -14.87 8.14
N ASN A 207 -2.02 -14.56 8.89
CA ASN A 207 -2.92 -15.62 9.29
C ASN A 207 -3.46 -16.09 7.95
N ASN A 208 -2.97 -17.22 7.42
CA ASN A 208 -3.50 -17.92 6.23
C ASN A 208 -4.90 -18.46 6.52
N GLN A 209 -5.67 -17.68 7.26
CA GLN A 209 -7.03 -17.91 7.64
C GLN A 209 -7.86 -17.56 6.42
N GLU A 210 -8.26 -18.63 5.75
CA GLU A 210 -9.16 -18.58 4.62
C GLU A 210 -10.52 -18.01 5.04
N ILE A 211 -11.13 -17.31 4.10
CA ILE A 211 -12.46 -16.72 4.26
C ILE A 211 -13.47 -17.63 3.58
N PHE A 212 -14.49 -17.98 4.33
CA PHE A 212 -15.61 -18.81 3.90
C PHE A 212 -16.89 -18.01 3.94
N ASP A 213 -17.88 -18.51 3.20
CA ASP A 213 -19.26 -18.07 3.28
C ASP A 213 -19.74 -18.01 4.73
N SER A 214 -20.52 -16.97 5.04
CA SER A 214 -21.04 -16.64 6.36
C SER A 214 -20.00 -16.28 7.42
N ASP A 215 -18.73 -16.11 7.04
CA ASP A 215 -17.72 -15.59 7.97
C ASP A 215 -18.01 -14.15 8.36
N LYS A 216 -17.85 -13.88 9.65
CA LYS A 216 -17.90 -12.52 10.22
C LYS A 216 -16.51 -11.90 10.14
N ILE A 217 -16.39 -10.75 9.52
CA ILE A 217 -15.13 -10.11 9.13
C ILE A 217 -15.13 -8.61 9.43
N ILE A 218 -13.93 -8.04 9.54
CA ILE A 218 -13.68 -6.60 9.51
C ILE A 218 -12.96 -6.29 8.20
N ILE A 219 -13.56 -5.42 7.39
CA ILE A 219 -12.99 -4.95 6.12
C ILE A 219 -12.39 -3.57 6.37
N ARG A 220 -11.14 -3.38 5.95
CA ARG A 220 -10.39 -2.14 6.18
C ARG A 220 -9.88 -1.59 4.87
N ASN A 221 -9.98 -0.28 4.70
CA ASN A 221 -9.32 0.39 3.61
C ASN A 221 -7.80 0.23 3.77
N TYR A 222 -7.17 -0.28 2.72
CA TYR A 222 -5.77 -0.66 2.76
C TYR A 222 -4.86 0.54 3.04
N LYS A 223 -5.13 1.66 2.37
CA LYS A 223 -4.31 2.87 2.38
C LYS A 223 -4.44 3.67 3.67
N SER A 224 -5.67 3.86 4.14
CA SER A 224 -5.95 4.78 5.25
C SER A 224 -6.00 4.08 6.61
N GLY A 225 -6.29 2.77 6.61
CA GLY A 225 -6.53 1.99 7.81
C GLY A 225 -7.93 2.12 8.42
N TYR A 226 -8.84 2.86 7.80
CA TYR A 226 -10.22 3.03 8.26
C TYR A 226 -11.04 1.78 7.92
N SER A 227 -11.89 1.35 8.84
CA SER A 227 -12.81 0.22 8.63
C SER A 227 -13.99 0.63 7.77
N LEU A 228 -14.48 -0.28 6.93
CA LEU A 228 -15.82 -0.17 6.35
C LEU A 228 -16.82 -0.27 7.49
N HIS A 229 -17.62 0.76 7.68
CA HIS A 229 -18.40 0.99 8.89
C HIS A 229 -19.84 1.31 8.53
N SER A 230 -20.78 0.83 9.32
CA SER A 230 -22.21 1.00 9.08
C SER A 230 -22.96 1.27 10.37
N HIS A 231 -23.86 2.24 10.36
CA HIS A 231 -24.57 2.66 11.56
C HIS A 231 -26.01 3.06 11.23
N LYS A 232 -26.84 3.31 12.24
CA LYS A 232 -28.26 3.66 12.05
C LYS A 232 -28.50 5.06 11.46
N ASN A 233 -27.46 5.90 11.37
CA ASN A 233 -27.60 7.22 10.75
C ASN A 233 -27.86 7.11 9.25
N LYS A 234 -28.49 8.15 8.71
CA LYS A 234 -28.96 8.21 7.33
C LYS A 234 -28.40 9.44 6.67
N TYR A 235 -27.99 9.34 5.40
CA TYR A 235 -27.63 10.50 4.59
C TYR A 235 -28.75 11.55 4.67
N SER A 236 -28.38 12.80 4.91
CA SER A 236 -29.33 13.92 4.92
C SER A 236 -29.99 14.11 3.55
N SER A 237 -29.23 13.84 2.49
CA SER A 237 -29.65 14.02 1.10
C SER A 237 -30.65 12.97 0.60
N THR A 238 -30.57 11.73 1.09
CA THR A 238 -31.38 10.62 0.55
C THR A 238 -32.25 9.91 1.59
N GLY A 239 -32.02 10.14 2.88
CA GLY A 239 -32.67 9.40 3.97
C GLY A 239 -32.29 7.91 4.03
N MET A 240 -31.34 7.46 3.20
CA MET A 240 -30.85 6.09 3.18
C MET A 240 -29.78 5.88 4.24
N GLN A 241 -29.66 4.65 4.77
CA GLN A 241 -28.62 4.34 5.76
C GLN A 241 -27.24 4.56 5.17
N GLU A 242 -26.44 5.35 5.87
CA GLU A 242 -25.10 5.73 5.44
C GLU A 242 -24.07 4.65 5.81
N ILE A 243 -23.12 4.45 4.90
CA ILE A 243 -21.94 3.60 5.06
C ILE A 243 -20.71 4.50 4.96
N THR A 244 -19.79 4.33 5.90
CA THR A 244 -18.65 5.22 6.09
C THR A 244 -17.35 4.44 6.27
N CYS A 245 -16.26 5.19 6.39
CA CYS A 245 -14.96 4.74 6.82
C CYS A 245 -14.64 5.34 8.20
N PHE A 246 -14.39 4.50 9.22
CA PHE A 246 -14.11 4.95 10.59
C PHE A 246 -12.75 4.44 11.11
N SER A 247 -11.98 5.30 11.79
CA SER A 247 -10.58 4.99 12.12
C SER A 247 -10.32 4.27 13.44
N TYR A 248 -11.11 4.46 14.51
CA TYR A 248 -10.96 3.85 15.86
C TYR A 248 -11.94 4.54 16.84
N GLU A 249 -12.47 3.92 17.91
CA GLU A 249 -12.35 2.52 18.36
C GLU A 249 -13.10 1.54 17.47
N ARG A 250 -12.56 0.32 17.31
CA ARG A 250 -13.30 -0.75 16.62
C ARG A 250 -14.53 -1.10 17.45
N ASP A 251 -15.68 -1.13 16.80
CA ASP A 251 -16.94 -1.49 17.44
C ASP A 251 -17.72 -2.49 16.59
N VAL A 252 -18.95 -2.78 17.01
CA VAL A 252 -19.84 -3.71 16.31
C VAL A 252 -20.30 -3.19 14.94
N ASN A 253 -20.12 -1.90 14.68
CA ASN A 253 -20.51 -1.26 13.42
C ASN A 253 -19.47 -1.53 12.29
N ASP A 254 -18.32 -2.12 12.63
CA ASP A 254 -17.31 -2.58 11.68
C ASP A 254 -17.51 -4.04 11.24
N TRP A 255 -18.53 -4.73 11.79
CA TRP A 255 -18.68 -6.18 11.62
C TRP A 255 -19.58 -6.49 10.42
N TRP A 256 -19.00 -7.19 9.46
CA TRP A 256 -19.69 -7.62 8.24
C TRP A 256 -19.72 -9.14 8.16
N VAL A 257 -20.79 -9.70 7.62
CA VAL A 257 -20.88 -11.10 7.25
C VAL A 257 -20.75 -11.17 5.73
N ILE A 258 -19.76 -11.92 5.26
CA ILE A 258 -19.60 -12.20 3.84
C ILE A 258 -20.53 -13.34 3.44
N GLN A 259 -21.33 -13.15 2.39
CA GLN A 259 -22.28 -14.15 1.91
C GLN A 259 -22.12 -14.35 0.41
N GLN A 260 -22.00 -15.60 -0.03
CA GLN A 260 -22.10 -15.95 -1.44
C GLN A 260 -23.52 -15.67 -1.93
N THR A 261 -23.64 -15.23 -3.18
CA THR A 261 -24.95 -14.90 -3.77
C THR A 261 -25.69 -16.13 -4.27
N PHE A 262 -24.95 -17.19 -4.56
CA PHE A 262 -25.46 -18.50 -4.96
C PHE A 262 -24.89 -19.54 -4.02
N GLN A 263 -25.68 -20.55 -3.67
CA GLN A 263 -25.17 -21.70 -2.94
C GLN A 263 -24.22 -22.48 -3.86
N MET A 264 -22.93 -22.23 -3.71
CA MET A 264 -21.90 -23.00 -4.39
C MET A 264 -21.46 -24.17 -3.51
N ALA A 265 -21.02 -25.25 -4.15
CA ALA A 265 -20.43 -26.39 -3.44
C ALA A 265 -19.18 -25.99 -2.65
N GLN A 266 -18.42 -25.02 -3.17
CA GLN A 266 -17.25 -24.46 -2.52
C GLN A 266 -17.65 -23.28 -1.63
N LYS A 267 -17.59 -23.48 -0.31
CA LYS A 267 -17.87 -22.42 0.67
C LYS A 267 -16.75 -21.39 0.79
N GLN A 268 -15.54 -21.69 0.36
CA GLN A 268 -14.42 -20.76 0.42
C GLN A 268 -14.61 -19.64 -0.62
N ILE A 269 -14.39 -18.40 -0.22
CA ILE A 269 -14.50 -17.23 -1.09
C ILE A 269 -13.28 -17.14 -1.99
N GLN A 270 -13.51 -17.15 -3.31
CA GLN A 270 -12.48 -17.09 -4.36
C GLN A 270 -12.47 -15.74 -5.07
N ASP A 271 -11.43 -15.50 -5.86
CA ASP A 271 -11.41 -14.42 -6.84
C ASP A 271 -12.62 -14.50 -7.80
N GLN A 272 -13.08 -13.35 -8.26
CA GLN A 272 -14.26 -13.16 -9.11
C GLN A 272 -15.59 -13.69 -8.54
N MET A 273 -15.63 -14.13 -7.28
CA MET A 273 -16.89 -14.59 -6.70
C MET A 273 -17.81 -13.40 -6.38
N PRO A 274 -19.09 -13.48 -6.81
CA PRO A 274 -20.11 -12.53 -6.39
C PRO A 274 -20.49 -12.78 -4.93
N ILE A 275 -20.48 -11.70 -4.14
CA ILE A 275 -20.78 -11.71 -2.72
C ILE A 275 -21.71 -10.57 -2.32
N ASN A 276 -22.42 -10.81 -1.22
CA ASN A 276 -23.08 -9.81 -0.43
C ASN A 276 -22.27 -9.56 0.84
N LEU A 277 -22.27 -8.31 1.30
CA LEU A 277 -21.75 -7.93 2.61
C LEU A 277 -22.92 -7.49 3.46
N VAL A 278 -23.21 -8.26 4.52
CA VAL A 278 -24.32 -7.99 5.44
C VAL A 278 -23.75 -7.40 6.72
N HIS A 279 -24.17 -6.19 7.04
CA HIS A 279 -23.77 -5.57 8.27
C HIS A 279 -24.40 -6.30 9.47
N GLN A 280 -23.59 -6.71 10.44
CA GLN A 280 -24.02 -7.58 11.54
C GLN A 280 -25.06 -6.93 12.45
N GLU A 281 -24.91 -5.65 12.79
CA GLU A 281 -25.79 -4.99 13.76
C GLU A 281 -27.10 -4.51 13.12
N THR A 282 -27.02 -3.94 11.91
CA THR A 282 -28.23 -3.41 11.25
C THR A 282 -28.91 -4.41 10.32
N ILE A 283 -28.30 -5.58 10.10
CA ILE A 283 -28.78 -6.64 9.19
C ILE A 283 -29.01 -6.10 7.77
N LYS A 284 -28.26 -5.05 7.39
CA LYS A 284 -28.41 -4.40 6.09
C LYS A 284 -27.29 -4.79 5.15
N PHE A 285 -27.63 -4.94 3.89
CA PHE A 285 -26.74 -5.26 2.81
C PHE A 285 -26.02 -3.99 2.34
N LEU A 286 -24.72 -4.07 2.14
CA LEU A 286 -23.96 -3.08 1.40
C LEU A 286 -24.54 -2.98 -0.02
N SER A 287 -24.82 -1.77 -0.47
CA SER A 287 -25.64 -1.56 -1.66
C SER A 287 -25.40 -0.17 -2.28
N VAL A 288 -25.84 0.01 -3.52
CA VAL A 288 -25.81 1.28 -4.26
C VAL A 288 -27.23 1.59 -4.76
N ASP A 289 -27.58 2.87 -4.89
CA ASP A 289 -28.83 3.25 -5.56
C ASP A 289 -28.66 3.19 -7.08
N GLU A 290 -29.02 2.07 -7.71
CA GLU A 290 -28.91 1.91 -9.17
C GLU A 290 -29.84 2.84 -9.97
N ILE A 291 -30.96 3.26 -9.38
CA ILE A 291 -31.99 4.02 -10.08
C ILE A 291 -31.67 5.51 -10.03
N ASN A 292 -31.51 6.03 -8.81
CA ASN A 292 -31.26 7.46 -8.64
C ASN A 292 -29.77 7.81 -8.71
N LEU A 293 -28.90 6.80 -8.63
CA LEU A 293 -27.45 6.95 -8.65
C LEU A 293 -26.99 8.06 -7.71
N ALA A 294 -27.57 8.10 -6.50
CA ALA A 294 -27.33 9.15 -5.52
C ALA A 294 -25.83 9.47 -5.43
N LYS A 295 -25.49 10.74 -5.56
CA LYS A 295 -24.10 11.19 -5.68
C LYS A 295 -23.69 11.98 -4.46
N SER A 296 -22.47 11.71 -4.00
CA SER A 296 -21.70 12.69 -3.26
C SER A 296 -20.92 13.58 -4.23
N LYS A 297 -20.11 14.49 -3.69
CA LYS A 297 -19.20 15.31 -4.52
C LYS A 297 -18.15 14.47 -5.26
N ASN A 298 -17.84 13.26 -4.76
CA ASN A 298 -16.69 12.48 -5.21
C ASN A 298 -17.05 11.16 -5.90
N GLY A 299 -18.30 10.71 -5.81
CA GLY A 299 -18.74 9.45 -6.43
C GLY A 299 -20.21 9.15 -6.14
N ASN A 300 -20.64 7.91 -6.43
CA ASN A 300 -21.98 7.49 -6.01
C ASN A 300 -21.95 7.05 -4.55
N GLN A 301 -22.96 7.46 -3.78
CA GLN A 301 -23.14 7.07 -2.39
C GLN A 301 -23.36 5.56 -2.27
N VAL A 302 -22.84 5.00 -1.19
CA VAL A 302 -23.00 3.60 -0.81
C VAL A 302 -23.90 3.55 0.41
N ARG A 303 -24.85 2.62 0.45
CA ARG A 303 -25.90 2.58 1.45
C ARG A 303 -26.14 1.19 2.02
N GLY A 304 -26.79 1.15 3.19
CA GLY A 304 -27.35 -0.07 3.77
C GLY A 304 -28.80 -0.30 3.33
N MET A 305 -29.11 -1.45 2.74
CA MET A 305 -30.47 -1.86 2.37
C MET A 305 -30.98 -3.09 3.14
N PRO A 306 -32.30 -3.21 3.42
CA PRO A 306 -32.84 -4.32 4.21
C PRO A 306 -32.90 -5.67 3.45
N SER A 307 -32.76 -5.64 2.12
CA SER A 307 -32.74 -6.83 1.29
C SER A 307 -31.48 -6.81 0.42
N PRO A 308 -30.95 -7.99 0.03
CA PRO A 308 -29.95 -8.03 -1.01
C PRO A 308 -30.58 -7.44 -2.28
N ILE A 309 -29.82 -6.61 -3.00
CA ILE A 309 -30.17 -6.33 -4.39
C ILE A 309 -29.95 -7.64 -5.16
N GLN A 310 -30.69 -7.84 -6.24
CA GLN A 310 -30.49 -8.96 -7.17
C GLN A 310 -29.06 -9.04 -7.73
N GLN A 311 -28.24 -8.00 -7.55
CA GLN A 311 -26.91 -7.82 -8.10
C GLN A 311 -25.92 -7.45 -6.99
N SER A 312 -24.71 -8.01 -7.09
CA SER A 312 -23.79 -8.16 -5.96
C SER A 312 -22.40 -7.64 -6.27
N PHE A 313 -21.57 -7.51 -5.23
CA PHE A 313 -20.18 -7.11 -5.39
C PHE A 313 -19.35 -8.32 -5.84
N ILE A 314 -18.47 -8.11 -6.80
CA ILE A 314 -17.46 -9.08 -7.20
C ILE A 314 -16.19 -8.77 -6.41
N ILE A 315 -15.65 -9.78 -5.73
CA ILE A 315 -14.30 -9.69 -5.18
C ILE A 315 -13.31 -9.86 -6.32
N SER A 316 -12.36 -8.93 -6.41
CA SER A 316 -11.19 -9.09 -7.27
C SER A 316 -9.94 -9.09 -6.40
N THR A 317 -9.37 -10.25 -6.14
CA THR A 317 -8.08 -10.38 -5.43
C THR A 317 -6.95 -10.00 -6.39
N ILE A 318 -5.85 -9.47 -5.84
CA ILE A 318 -4.73 -9.01 -6.70
C ILE A 318 -4.01 -10.20 -7.37
N ASP A 319 -4.05 -11.39 -6.78
CA ASP A 319 -3.34 -12.59 -7.24
C ASP A 319 -4.24 -13.62 -7.94
N ASN A 320 -5.51 -13.31 -8.17
CA ASN A 320 -6.51 -14.25 -8.71
C ASN A 320 -6.65 -15.54 -7.88
N GLN A 321 -6.39 -15.46 -6.57
CA GLN A 321 -6.49 -16.58 -5.63
C GLN A 321 -7.64 -16.38 -4.63
N GLN A 322 -7.79 -17.34 -3.71
CA GLN A 322 -8.74 -17.26 -2.61
C GLN A 322 -8.56 -16.00 -1.75
N LEU A 323 -9.69 -15.53 -1.21
CA LEU A 323 -9.66 -14.47 -0.21
C LEU A 323 -9.21 -15.03 1.14
N ILE A 324 -8.17 -14.42 1.70
CA ILE A 324 -7.64 -14.74 3.04
C ILE A 324 -7.46 -13.46 3.85
N VAL A 325 -7.40 -13.58 5.18
CA VAL A 325 -7.11 -12.45 6.07
C VAL A 325 -5.78 -11.79 5.69
N GLY A 326 -5.79 -10.46 5.62
CA GLY A 326 -4.63 -9.64 5.29
C GLY A 326 -4.40 -9.42 3.80
N LYS A 327 -4.82 -10.33 2.91
CA LYS A 327 -4.59 -10.13 1.47
C LYS A 327 -5.45 -8.99 0.91
N PRO A 328 -4.87 -8.07 0.10
CA PRO A 328 -5.65 -7.01 -0.51
C PRO A 328 -6.55 -7.48 -1.65
N PHE A 329 -7.68 -6.82 -1.79
CA PHE A 329 -8.68 -7.08 -2.82
C PHE A 329 -9.46 -5.80 -3.16
N PHE A 330 -10.16 -5.84 -4.29
CA PHE A 330 -11.12 -4.83 -4.71
C PHE A 330 -12.53 -5.37 -4.58
N LEU A 331 -13.48 -4.46 -4.35
CA LEU A 331 -14.91 -4.73 -4.43
C LEU A 331 -15.45 -3.98 -5.64
N PHE A 332 -15.86 -4.74 -6.65
CA PHE A 332 -16.37 -4.21 -7.91
C PHE A 332 -17.88 -4.43 -7.98
N TYR A 333 -18.64 -3.37 -8.22
CA TYR A 333 -20.08 -3.45 -8.42
C TYR A 333 -20.37 -3.45 -9.91
N GLN A 334 -20.59 -4.65 -10.45
CA GLN A 334 -20.88 -4.89 -11.85
C GLN A 334 -22.01 -4.03 -12.45
N PRO A 335 -23.14 -3.77 -11.75
CA PRO A 335 -24.30 -3.10 -12.34
C PRO A 335 -24.01 -1.72 -12.92
N ILE A 336 -23.10 -0.99 -12.27
CA ILE A 336 -22.70 0.37 -12.67
C ILE A 336 -21.24 0.44 -13.10
N ASN A 337 -20.54 -0.70 -13.18
CA ASN A 337 -19.13 -0.83 -13.55
C ASN A 337 -18.19 0.08 -12.71
N LYS A 338 -18.28 -0.01 -11.37
CA LYS A 338 -17.48 0.83 -10.45
C LYS A 338 -16.88 0.07 -9.29
N TYR A 339 -15.82 0.63 -8.72
CA TYR A 339 -15.15 0.10 -7.52
C TYR A 339 -15.63 0.81 -6.26
N LEU A 340 -15.77 0.04 -5.19
CA LEU A 340 -15.98 0.57 -3.84
C LEU A 340 -14.68 1.21 -3.35
N CYS A 341 -14.73 2.46 -2.92
CA CYS A 341 -13.56 3.19 -2.48
C CYS A 341 -13.89 4.08 -1.27
N GLN A 342 -12.90 4.32 -0.43
CA GLN A 342 -12.98 5.40 0.54
C GLN A 342 -12.91 6.75 -0.19
N GLY A 343 -13.92 7.59 0.00
CA GLY A 343 -13.92 8.95 -0.54
C GLY A 343 -12.99 9.88 0.24
N PRO A 344 -12.56 10.99 -0.39
CA PRO A 344 -11.66 11.95 0.25
C PRO A 344 -12.40 12.92 1.19
N SER A 345 -13.73 12.95 1.17
CA SER A 345 -14.53 13.84 2.02
C SER A 345 -15.09 13.13 3.25
N LEU A 346 -15.39 13.92 4.27
CA LEU A 346 -16.12 13.46 5.43
C LEU A 346 -17.56 13.07 5.04
N SER A 347 -18.11 12.14 5.81
CA SER A 347 -19.51 11.72 5.77
C SER A 347 -20.45 12.93 6.00
N GLU A 348 -21.66 12.85 5.44
CA GLU A 348 -22.64 13.94 5.59
C GLU A 348 -23.07 14.13 7.05
N MET A 349 -23.23 13.02 7.77
CA MET A 349 -23.76 13.03 9.15
C MET A 349 -22.69 12.82 10.21
N GLN A 350 -21.50 12.36 9.85
CA GLN A 350 -20.42 12.03 10.78
C GLN A 350 -19.15 12.80 10.42
N GLN A 351 -18.88 13.88 11.16
CA GLN A 351 -17.72 14.75 10.92
C GLN A 351 -16.36 14.11 11.20
N THR A 352 -16.32 12.90 11.78
CA THR A 352 -15.10 12.15 12.08
C THR A 352 -14.92 10.93 11.17
N GLN A 353 -15.88 10.65 10.31
CA GLN A 353 -15.88 9.50 9.42
C GLN A 353 -15.75 9.95 7.97
N TYR A 354 -15.06 9.18 7.15
CA TYR A 354 -14.99 9.43 5.71
C TYR A 354 -16.15 8.77 4.99
N GLU A 355 -16.58 9.36 3.89
CA GLU A 355 -17.58 8.73 3.04
C GLU A 355 -17.02 7.46 2.36
N VAL A 356 -17.92 6.53 2.03
CA VAL A 356 -17.62 5.41 1.13
C VAL A 356 -18.41 5.64 -0.15
N ILE A 357 -17.72 5.52 -1.29
CA ILE A 357 -18.26 5.86 -2.60
C ILE A 357 -17.96 4.79 -3.63
N MET A 358 -18.73 4.79 -4.72
CA MET A 358 -18.41 4.08 -5.95
C MET A 358 -17.75 5.02 -6.96
N THR A 359 -16.61 4.61 -7.53
CA THR A 359 -15.92 5.35 -8.60
C THR A 359 -15.45 4.42 -9.71
N ASP A 360 -15.40 4.97 -10.93
CA ASP A 360 -14.80 4.37 -12.12
C ASP A 360 -13.27 4.42 -12.09
N LYS A 361 -12.68 5.34 -11.33
CA LYS A 361 -11.23 5.52 -11.25
C LYS A 361 -10.63 4.61 -10.18
N LEU A 362 -10.01 3.53 -10.63
CA LEU A 362 -9.23 2.66 -9.76
C LEU A 362 -8.08 3.43 -9.11
N SER A 363 -7.97 3.33 -7.78
CA SER A 363 -6.92 3.96 -6.98
C SER A 363 -6.65 3.15 -5.73
N THR A 364 -5.63 3.50 -4.95
CA THR A 364 -5.39 2.85 -3.65
C THR A 364 -6.47 3.10 -2.60
N SER A 365 -7.33 4.10 -2.80
CA SER A 365 -8.52 4.25 -1.95
C SER A 365 -9.57 3.17 -2.22
N CYS A 366 -9.45 2.41 -3.32
CA CYS A 366 -10.35 1.31 -3.67
C CYS A 366 -9.84 -0.04 -3.18
N LEU A 367 -8.64 -0.07 -2.60
CA LEU A 367 -8.03 -1.30 -2.14
C LEU A 367 -8.45 -1.58 -0.69
N TRP A 368 -8.92 -2.79 -0.45
CA TRP A 368 -9.43 -3.24 0.85
C TRP A 368 -8.65 -4.46 1.31
N VAL A 369 -8.64 -4.72 2.62
CA VAL A 369 -8.12 -5.95 3.23
C VAL A 369 -9.13 -6.45 4.25
N ILE A 370 -9.20 -7.78 4.42
CA ILE A 370 -9.86 -8.33 5.60
C ILE A 370 -8.85 -8.25 6.74
N GLU A 371 -9.08 -7.37 7.70
CA GLU A 371 -8.19 -7.21 8.85
C GLU A 371 -8.28 -8.43 9.77
N LYS A 372 -9.50 -8.93 9.99
CA LYS A 372 -9.75 -9.98 10.97
C LYS A 372 -11.03 -10.75 10.64
N LYS A 373 -10.99 -12.06 10.87
CA LYS A 373 -12.18 -12.90 11.01
C LYS A 373 -12.57 -13.00 12.49
N ILE A 374 -13.82 -12.68 12.79
CA ILE A 374 -14.38 -12.63 14.14
C ILE A 374 -14.94 -14.02 14.46
N LYS A 375 -14.62 -14.53 15.66
CA LYS A 375 -15.09 -15.83 16.14
C LYS A 375 -16.58 -15.82 16.50
#